data_AF-A0A927MPS7-F1
#
_entry.id   AF-A0A927MPS7-F1
#
_cell.length_a   1.000
_cell.length_b   1.000
_cell.length_c   1.000
_cell.angle_alpha   90.00
_cell.angle_beta   90.00
_cell.angle_gamma   90.00
#
_symmetry.space_group_name_H-M   'P 1'
#
loop_
_entity.id
_entity.type
_entity.pdbx_description
1 polymer ?
#
loop_
_entity_poly.entity_id
_entity_poly.type
_entity_poly.pdbx_seq_one_letter_code
_entity_poly.pdbx_strand_id
1 'polypeptide(L)'
;MTIPFRLLRDALIQLALDPQQQRQVLAGTVVTDELVLDLDNAVASLEHESQRTGITLDEALLSALRELNDLLGAQSSDELWDDESLDTHPTWAHARQKARELLPQLPTAADSADSKDTTPA
;
A
#
# COMPACT_ATOMS: atom_id res chain seq x y z
N MET A 1 13.22 7.46 -15.41
CA MET A 1 13.37 7.25 -13.95
C MET A 1 12.36 6.20 -13.52
N THR A 2 12.80 5.18 -12.80
CA THR A 2 11.91 4.14 -12.26
C THR A 2 11.39 4.61 -10.90
N ILE A 3 10.08 4.60 -10.68
CA ILE A 3 9.50 4.98 -9.38
C ILE A 3 9.78 3.82 -8.40
N PRO A 4 10.46 4.07 -7.26
CA PRO A 4 10.65 3.05 -6.23
C PRO A 4 9.31 2.59 -5.63
N PHE A 5 9.22 1.30 -5.28
CA PHE A 5 8.04 0.74 -4.60
C PHE A 5 6.72 1.04 -5.32
N ARG A 6 6.73 1.02 -6.67
CA ARG A 6 5.57 1.40 -7.48
C ARG A 6 4.33 0.59 -7.13
N LEU A 7 4.45 -0.74 -6.98
CA LEU A 7 3.32 -1.60 -6.62
C LEU A 7 2.70 -1.18 -5.29
N LEU A 8 3.53 -0.90 -4.28
CA LEU A 8 3.04 -0.43 -3.00
C LEU A 8 2.38 0.93 -3.10
N ARG A 9 2.97 1.86 -3.86
CA ARG A 9 2.38 3.19 -4.06
C ARG A 9 1.02 3.08 -4.75
N ASP A 10 0.91 2.26 -5.80
CA ASP A 10 -0.32 2.06 -6.56
C ASP A 10 -1.39 1.39 -5.67
N ALA A 11 -1.04 0.35 -4.90
CA ALA A 11 -1.94 -0.30 -3.96
C ALA A 11 -2.45 0.65 -2.86
N LEU A 12 -1.57 1.45 -2.24
CA LEU A 12 -1.97 2.43 -1.22
C LEU A 12 -2.83 3.56 -1.81
N ILE A 13 -2.56 4.01 -3.04
CA ILE A 13 -3.41 5.00 -3.71
C ILE A 13 -4.82 4.45 -3.89
N GLN A 14 -4.95 3.23 -4.43
CA GLN A 14 -6.25 2.59 -4.63
C GLN A 14 -6.97 2.35 -3.30
N LEU A 15 -6.25 1.87 -2.29
CA LEU A 15 -6.81 1.64 -0.96
C LEU A 15 -7.24 2.94 -0.27
N ALA A 16 -6.59 4.07 -0.56
CA ALA A 16 -6.91 5.39 0.01
C ALA A 16 -8.12 6.08 -0.63
N LEU A 17 -8.64 5.58 -1.76
CA LEU A 17 -9.82 6.15 -2.42
C LEU A 17 -11.08 5.93 -1.60
N ASP A 18 -12.09 6.77 -1.82
CA ASP A 18 -13.42 6.54 -1.23
C ASP A 18 -14.12 5.34 -1.93
N PRO A 19 -15.07 4.65 -1.27
CA PRO A 19 -15.66 3.40 -1.79
C PRO A 19 -16.19 3.50 -3.23
N GLN A 20 -16.86 4.61 -3.56
CA GLN A 20 -17.39 4.83 -4.91
C GLN A 20 -16.26 4.90 -5.96
N GLN A 21 -15.13 5.51 -5.62
CA GLN A 21 -13.97 5.61 -6.51
C GLN A 21 -13.24 4.27 -6.63
N GLN A 22 -13.14 3.51 -5.54
CA GLN A 22 -12.58 2.15 -5.54
C GLN A 22 -13.34 1.26 -6.54
N ARG A 23 -14.67 1.29 -6.49
CA ARG A 23 -15.53 0.57 -7.46
C ARG A 23 -15.37 1.03 -8.90
N GLN A 24 -15.11 2.33 -9.13
CA GLN A 24 -14.89 2.86 -10.48
C GLN A 24 -13.55 2.42 -11.07
N VAL A 25 -12.50 2.41 -10.25
CA VAL A 25 -11.15 2.01 -10.67
C VAL A 25 -11.09 0.50 -10.94
N LEU A 26 -11.76 -0.29 -10.11
CA LEU A 26 -11.78 -1.76 -10.17
C LEU A 26 -13.05 -2.31 -10.83
N ALA A 27 -13.66 -1.54 -11.72
CA ALA A 27 -14.94 -1.92 -12.33
C ALA A 27 -14.86 -3.29 -13.02
N GLY A 28 -15.72 -4.23 -12.61
CA GLY A 28 -15.82 -5.57 -13.17
C GLY A 28 -15.07 -6.67 -12.40
N THR A 29 -14.49 -6.37 -11.24
CA THR A 29 -13.88 -7.34 -10.32
C THR A 29 -14.56 -7.33 -8.95
N VAL A 30 -14.19 -8.29 -8.08
CA VAL A 30 -14.54 -8.25 -6.66
C VAL A 30 -13.61 -7.24 -5.99
N VAL A 31 -14.13 -6.04 -5.74
CA VAL A 31 -13.32 -4.86 -5.37
C VAL A 31 -12.54 -5.08 -4.07
N THR A 32 -13.17 -5.71 -3.08
CA THR A 32 -12.55 -6.08 -1.80
C THR A 32 -11.36 -7.02 -2.01
N ASP A 33 -11.56 -8.10 -2.77
CA ASP A 33 -10.51 -9.08 -3.08
C ASP A 33 -9.31 -8.44 -3.79
N GLU A 34 -9.54 -7.66 -4.84
CA GLU A 34 -8.46 -7.02 -5.61
C GLU A 34 -7.67 -6.03 -4.76
N LEU A 35 -8.34 -5.23 -3.92
CA LEU A 35 -7.65 -4.28 -3.04
C LEU A 35 -6.73 -5.00 -2.04
N VAL A 36 -7.18 -6.11 -1.45
CA VAL A 36 -6.35 -6.88 -0.53
C VAL A 36 -5.23 -7.59 -1.26
N LEU A 37 -5.52 -8.20 -2.42
CA LEU A 37 -4.54 -8.90 -3.23
C LEU A 37 -3.42 -7.97 -3.73
N ASP A 38 -3.77 -6.77 -4.20
CA ASP A 38 -2.80 -5.75 -4.62
C ASP A 38 -1.89 -5.34 -3.47
N LEU A 39 -2.46 -5.12 -2.27
CA LEU A 39 -1.68 -4.77 -1.08
C LEU A 39 -0.76 -5.91 -0.64
N ASP A 40 -1.26 -7.15 -0.59
CA ASP A 40 -0.50 -8.33 -0.17
C ASP A 40 0.68 -8.57 -1.12
N ASN A 41 0.43 -8.54 -2.42
CA ASN A 41 1.49 -8.64 -3.44
C ASN A 41 2.52 -7.51 -3.31
N ALA A 42 2.07 -6.29 -3.04
CA ALA A 42 2.98 -5.16 -2.84
C ALA A 42 3.87 -5.35 -1.59
N VAL A 43 3.30 -5.77 -0.47
CA VAL A 43 4.02 -6.02 0.79
C VAL A 43 5.01 -7.18 0.63
N ALA A 44 4.60 -8.27 -0.03
CA ALA A 44 5.47 -9.40 -0.33
C ALA A 44 6.67 -9.02 -1.23
N SER A 45 6.50 -8.00 -2.08
CA SER A 45 7.55 -7.53 -3.00
C SER A 45 8.59 -6.59 -2.38
N LEU A 46 8.39 -6.13 -1.13
CA LEU A 46 9.20 -5.05 -0.52
C LEU A 46 10.70 -5.35 -0.44
N GLU A 47 11.07 -6.58 -0.09
CA GLU A 47 12.47 -6.98 0.00
C GLU A 47 13.14 -6.93 -1.38
N HIS A 48 12.48 -7.50 -2.38
CA HIS A 48 12.96 -7.49 -3.77
C HIS A 48 13.09 -6.06 -4.30
N GLU A 49 12.11 -5.19 -4.05
CA GLU A 49 12.16 -3.78 -4.45
C GLU A 49 13.29 -3.01 -3.77
N SER A 50 13.54 -3.30 -2.49
CA SER A 50 14.65 -2.69 -1.73
C SER A 50 16.00 -3.11 -2.31
N GLN A 51 16.18 -4.40 -2.63
CA GLN A 51 17.39 -4.90 -3.29
C GLN A 51 17.58 -4.30 -4.68
N ARG A 52 16.50 -4.18 -5.46
CA ARG A 52 16.51 -3.65 -6.83
C ARG A 52 16.85 -2.17 -6.89
N THR A 53 16.37 -1.38 -5.92
CA THR A 53 16.52 0.08 -5.91
C THR A 53 17.67 0.57 -5.03
N GLY A 54 18.14 -0.26 -4.09
CA GLY A 54 19.09 0.12 -3.04
C GLY A 54 18.49 1.00 -1.94
N ILE A 55 17.16 1.21 -1.95
CA ILE A 55 16.45 2.04 -0.97
C ILE A 55 15.85 1.10 0.08
N THR A 56 16.06 1.43 1.35
CA THR A 56 15.45 0.69 2.47
C THR A 56 14.36 1.54 3.08
N LEU A 57 13.19 0.95 3.33
CA LEU A 57 12.12 1.61 4.09
C LEU A 57 12.49 1.65 5.58
N ASP A 58 12.08 2.70 6.27
CA ASP A 58 12.18 2.76 7.72
C ASP A 58 11.41 1.59 8.38
N GLU A 59 11.93 1.06 9.50
CA GLU A 59 11.36 -0.11 10.17
C GLU A 59 9.95 0.17 10.71
N ALA A 60 9.67 1.40 11.18
CA ALA A 60 8.34 1.75 11.65
C ALA A 60 7.34 1.81 10.48
N LEU A 61 7.76 2.32 9.32
CA LEU A 61 6.97 2.28 8.10
C LEU A 61 6.71 0.84 7.64
N LEU A 62 7.74 -0.03 7.66
CA LEU A 62 7.61 -1.44 7.31
C LEU A 62 6.63 -2.17 8.25
N SER A 63 6.72 -1.92 9.55
CA SER A 63 5.78 -2.47 10.54
C SER A 63 4.36 -2.00 10.28
N ALA A 64 4.16 -0.71 10.03
CA ALA A 64 2.84 -0.15 9.78
C ALA A 64 2.20 -0.68 8.48
N LEU A 65 3.01 -0.97 7.45
CA LEU A 65 2.58 -1.61 6.21
C LEU A 65 2.13 -3.05 6.44
N ARG A 66 2.89 -3.83 7.22
CA ARG A 66 2.52 -5.20 7.59
C ARG A 66 1.24 -5.24 8.41
N GLU A 67 1.11 -4.36 9.40
CA GLU A 67 -0.12 -4.24 10.18
C GLU A 67 -1.34 -3.86 9.33
N LEU A 68 -1.15 -3.01 8.31
CA LEU A 68 -2.23 -2.68 7.38
C LEU A 68 -2.62 -3.90 6.52
N ASN A 69 -1.64 -4.70 6.08
CA ASN A 69 -1.90 -5.94 5.35
C ASN A 69 -2.64 -6.96 6.24
N ASP A 70 -2.15 -7.17 7.46
CA ASP A 70 -2.75 -8.11 8.42
C ASP A 70 -4.17 -7.69 8.82
N LEU A 71 -4.43 -6.38 8.93
CA LEU A 71 -5.77 -5.84 9.21
C LEU A 71 -6.81 -6.28 8.17
N LEU A 72 -6.38 -6.45 6.91
CA LEU A 72 -7.22 -6.90 5.80
C LEU A 72 -7.10 -8.40 5.51
N GLY A 73 -6.21 -9.11 6.21
CA GLY A 73 -6.01 -10.55 6.12
C GLY A 73 -7.09 -11.39 6.81
N ALA A 74 -8.36 -11.01 6.70
CA ALA A 74 -9.48 -11.75 7.28
C ALA A 74 -9.70 -13.11 6.57
N GLN A 75 -10.42 -14.03 7.21
CA GLN A 75 -10.80 -15.29 6.53
C GLN A 75 -11.83 -15.00 5.44
N SER A 76 -11.82 -15.72 4.33
CA SER A 76 -12.72 -15.51 3.18
C SER A 76 -14.22 -15.64 3.48
N SER A 77 -14.59 -16.08 4.68
CA SER A 77 -15.98 -16.12 5.17
C SER A 77 -16.37 -14.92 6.05
N ASP A 78 -15.47 -13.95 6.23
CA ASP A 78 -15.71 -12.73 7.00
C ASP A 78 -16.58 -11.75 6.21
N GLU A 79 -17.44 -11.00 6.91
CA GLU A 79 -18.29 -9.97 6.31
C GLU A 79 -17.46 -8.87 5.63
N LEU A 80 -16.18 -8.74 5.97
CA LEU A 80 -15.22 -7.84 5.33
C LEU A 80 -15.19 -7.96 3.79
N TRP A 81 -15.44 -9.16 3.25
CA TRP A 81 -15.32 -9.45 1.82
C TRP A 81 -16.53 -9.04 1.00
N ASP A 82 -17.66 -8.72 1.63
CA ASP A 82 -18.86 -8.27 0.94
C ASP A 82 -18.67 -6.88 0.33
N ASP A 83 -19.20 -6.63 -0.87
CA ASP A 83 -19.03 -5.33 -1.53
C ASP A 83 -19.66 -4.18 -0.71
N GLU A 84 -20.75 -4.44 0.01
CA GLU A 84 -21.40 -3.45 0.90
C GLU A 84 -20.51 -3.06 2.10
N SER A 85 -19.58 -3.94 2.47
CA SER A 85 -18.63 -3.70 3.58
C SER A 85 -17.62 -2.60 3.23
N LEU A 86 -17.37 -2.33 1.95
CA LEU A 86 -16.53 -1.19 1.55
C LEU A 86 -17.07 0.14 2.11
N ASP A 87 -18.39 0.31 2.15
CA ASP A 87 -19.03 1.55 2.64
C ASP A 87 -19.20 1.55 4.16
N THR A 88 -19.52 0.39 4.74
CA THR A 88 -20.09 0.31 6.10
C THR A 88 -19.14 -0.29 7.13
N HIS A 89 -18.19 -1.12 6.71
CA HIS A 89 -17.36 -1.86 7.64
C HIS A 89 -16.21 -0.99 8.18
N PRO A 90 -16.04 -0.89 9.51
CA PRO A 90 -15.06 0.01 10.12
C PRO A 90 -13.61 -0.32 9.73
N THR A 91 -13.30 -1.59 9.47
CA THR A 91 -11.97 -2.01 8.99
C THR A 91 -11.60 -1.35 7.67
N TRP A 92 -12.52 -1.27 6.71
CA TRP A 92 -12.27 -0.62 5.42
C TRP A 92 -12.05 0.89 5.58
N ALA A 93 -12.82 1.54 6.46
CA ALA A 93 -12.62 2.95 6.79
C ALA A 93 -11.25 3.19 7.44
N HIS A 94 -10.85 2.33 8.37
CA HIS A 94 -9.54 2.39 9.02
C HIS A 94 -8.40 2.13 8.04
N ALA A 95 -8.53 1.13 7.18
CA ALA A 95 -7.54 0.80 6.16
C ALA A 95 -7.32 1.95 5.17
N ARG A 96 -8.42 2.59 4.69
CA ARG A 96 -8.37 3.82 3.89
C ARG A 96 -7.58 4.93 4.58
N GLN A 97 -7.88 5.18 5.85
CA GLN A 97 -7.20 6.21 6.61
C GLN A 97 -5.71 5.91 6.78
N LYS A 98 -5.36 4.68 7.17
CA LYS A 98 -3.96 4.27 7.33
C LYS A 98 -3.20 4.34 6.01
N ALA A 99 -3.82 3.96 4.89
CA ALA A 99 -3.22 4.12 3.57
C ALA A 99 -2.89 5.58 3.23
N ARG A 100 -3.79 6.53 3.56
CA ARG A 100 -3.55 7.98 3.39
C ARG A 100 -2.40 8.50 4.25
N GLU A 101 -2.23 7.95 5.45
CA GLU A 101 -1.15 8.33 6.37
C GLU A 101 0.21 7.77 5.93
N LEU A 102 0.25 6.58 5.34
CA LEU A 102 1.49 5.92 4.90
C LEU A 102 1.97 6.40 3.53
N LEU A 103 1.07 6.76 2.62
CA LEU A 103 1.41 7.14 1.24
C LEU A 103 2.46 8.29 1.14
N PRO A 104 2.39 9.37 1.95
CA PRO A 104 3.38 10.45 1.92
C PRO A 104 4.76 10.05 2.47
N GLN A 105 4.85 8.96 3.21
CA GLN A 105 6.10 8.47 3.82
C GLN A 105 6.91 7.60 2.84
N LEU A 106 6.31 7.19 1.72
CA LEU A 106 7.02 6.41 0.72
C LEU A 106 8.10 7.23 0.01
N PRO A 107 9.33 6.71 -0.09
CA PRO A 107 10.40 7.39 -0.78
C PRO A 107 10.03 7.65 -2.24
N THR A 108 10.47 8.80 -2.73
CA THR A 108 10.34 9.25 -4.10
C THR A 108 11.66 9.04 -4.84
N ALA A 109 11.64 9.15 -6.17
CA ALA A 109 12.87 9.09 -6.96
C ALA A 109 13.85 10.23 -6.64
N ALA A 110 13.41 11.31 -5.99
CA ALA A 110 14.26 12.43 -5.57
C ALA A 110 15.06 12.09 -4.30
N ASP A 111 14.49 11.33 -3.37
CA ASP A 111 15.15 10.95 -2.10
C ASP A 111 16.39 10.06 -2.32
N SER A 112 16.46 9.38 -3.47
CA SER A 112 17.59 8.53 -3.85
C SER A 112 18.79 9.29 -4.43
N ALA A 113 18.60 10.55 -4.83
CA ALA A 113 19.65 11.36 -5.47
C ALA A 113 20.52 12.11 -4.46
N ASP A 114 20.02 12.37 -3.25
CA ASP A 114 20.67 13.25 -2.26
C ASP A 114 21.75 12.53 -1.43
N SER A 115 21.81 11.20 -1.46
CA SER A 115 22.81 10.41 -0.71
C SER A 115 24.17 10.26 -1.41
N LYS A 116 24.43 10.96 -2.52
CA LYS A 116 25.69 10.85 -3.30
C LYS A 116 26.73 11.94 -3.07
N ASP A 117 26.47 12.94 -2.23
CA ASP A 117 27.40 14.05 -2.01
C ASP A 117 27.86 14.13 -0.55
N THR A 118 28.82 13.29 -0.17
CA THR A 118 29.72 13.59 0.97
C THR A 118 31.00 12.79 0.84
N THR A 119 31.89 13.24 -0.04
CA THR A 119 33.32 12.98 0.10
C THR A 119 33.97 14.23 0.68
N PRO A 120 34.42 14.24 1.95
CA PRO A 120 35.48 15.14 2.35
C PRO A 120 36.84 14.49 2.04
N ALA A 121 37.72 15.34 1.55
CA ALA A 121 39.09 15.08 1.09
C ALA A 121 40.03 14.51 2.16
#